data_AF-A0A969XHU2-F1
#
_entry.id   AF-A0A969XHU2-F1
#
_cell.length_a   1.000
_cell.length_b   1.000
_cell.length_c   1.000
_cell.angle_alpha   90.00
_cell.angle_beta   90.00
_cell.angle_gamma   90.00
#
_symmetry.space_group_name_H-M   'P 1'
#
loop_
_entity.id
_entity.type
_entity.pdbx_description
1 polymer ?
#
loop_
_entity_poly.entity_id
_entity_poly.type
_entity_poly.pdbx_seq_one_letter_code
_entity_poly.pdbx_strand_id
1 'polypeptide(L)' 'MNLPVYLDYNATTPLAPEVVEAIGPCLGPLFGNPSSPHQYGVAARQAVNKGR' A
#
# COMPACT_ATOMS: atom_id res chain seq x y z
N MET A 1 2.33 -8.79 26.57
CA MET A 1 2.83 -9.93 25.77
C MET A 1 4.28 -9.65 25.42
N ASN A 2 5.17 -10.63 25.57
CA ASN A 2 6.56 -10.51 25.14
C ASN A 2 6.65 -10.96 23.67
N LEU A 3 6.82 -10.02 22.75
CA LEU A 3 7.02 -10.34 21.34
C LEU A 3 8.47 -10.83 21.13
N PRO A 4 8.70 -11.80 20.23
CA PRO A 4 10.05 -12.22 19.88
C PRO A 4 10.82 -11.08 19.20
N VAL A 5 12.15 -11.04 19.39
CA VAL A 5 13.02 -10.09 18.69
C VAL A 5 13.18 -10.54 17.23
N TYR A 6 12.86 -9.66 16.28
CA TYR A 6 13.00 -9.94 14.86
C TYR A 6 14.41 -9.58 14.37
N LEU A 7 15.20 -10.58 13.98
CA LEU A 7 16.59 -10.43 13.54
C LEU A 7 16.83 -10.87 12.09
N ASP A 8 15.77 -11.08 11.31
CA ASP A 8 15.86 -11.60 9.93
C ASP A 8 15.66 -10.53 8.85
N TYR A 9 16.26 -9.35 9.05
CA TYR A 9 16.18 -8.21 8.13
C TYR A 9 16.81 -8.47 6.75
N ASN A 10 17.64 -9.52 6.63
CA ASN A 10 18.21 -9.94 5.35
C ASN A 10 17.18 -10.66 4.46
N ALA A 11 16.17 -11.31 5.05
CA ALA A 11 15.13 -11.99 4.29
C ALA A 11 13.95 -11.07 3.95
N THR A 12 13.47 -10.29 4.93
CA THR A 12 12.40 -9.30 4.72
C THR A 12 12.40 -8.29 5.87
N THR A 13 11.60 -7.24 5.73
CA THR A 13 11.49 -6.18 6.75
C THR A 13 10.03 -5.89 7.06
N PRO A 14 9.68 -5.57 8.31
CA PRO A 14 8.37 -5.02 8.63
C PRO A 14 8.12 -3.75 7.82
N LEU A 15 6.88 -3.57 7.35
CA LEU A 15 6.50 -2.31 6.71
C LEU A 15 6.63 -1.17 7.71
N ALA A 16 7.25 -0.07 7.28
CA ALA A 16 7.25 1.16 8.06
C ALA A 16 5.80 1.67 8.19
N PRO A 17 5.40 2.26 9.34
CA PRO A 17 4.03 2.74 9.55
C PRO A 17 3.52 3.65 8.42
N GLU A 18 4.37 4.54 7.91
CA GLU A 18 4.06 5.44 6.81
C GLU A 18 3.74 4.70 5.49
N VAL A 19 4.35 3.52 5.26
CA VAL A 19 4.04 2.68 4.10
C VAL A 19 2.67 2.03 4.25
N VAL A 20 2.34 1.57 5.47
CA VAL A 20 1.01 1.01 5.76
C VAL A 20 -0.07 2.06 5.57
N GLU A 21 0.13 3.28 6.06
CA GLU A 21 -0.79 4.39 5.89
C GLU A 21 -0.97 4.78 4.41
N ALA A 22 0.13 4.83 3.65
CA ALA A 22 0.09 5.19 2.23
C ALA A 22 -0.61 4.13 1.37
N ILE A 23 -0.42 2.85 1.67
CA ILE A 23 -0.97 1.73 0.89
C ILE A 23 -2.38 1.35 1.34
N GLY A 24 -2.74 1.57 2.61
CA GLY A 24 -4.04 1.21 3.18
C GLY A 24 -5.26 1.57 2.31
N PRO A 25 -5.36 2.80 1.78
CA PRO A 25 -6.45 3.19 0.88
C PRO A 25 -6.55 2.32 -0.39
N CYS A 26 -5.43 1.85 -0.94
CA CYS A 26 -5.39 0.99 -2.13
C CYS A 26 -5.94 -0.42 -1.86
N LEU A 27 -5.98 -0.85 -0.60
CA LEU A 27 -6.53 -2.14 -0.17
C LEU A 27 -8.02 -2.06 0.19
N GLY A 28 -8.62 -0.87 0.11
CA GLY A 28 -10.03 -0.65 0.44
C GLY A 28 -10.69 0.36 -0.51
N PRO A 29 -10.81 1.64 -0.12
CA PRO A 29 -11.59 2.63 -0.86
C PRO A 29 -11.10 2.92 -2.29
N LEU A 30 -9.83 2.69 -2.61
CA LEU A 30 -9.24 2.86 -3.96
C LEU A 30 -9.11 1.52 -4.71
N PHE A 31 -10.14 0.70 -4.67
CA PHE A 31 -10.18 -0.65 -5.29
C PHE A 31 -10.23 -0.66 -6.83
N GLY A 32 -10.36 0.50 -7.48
CA GLY A 32 -10.57 0.59 -8.93
C GLY A 32 -9.38 0.05 -9.74
N ASN A 33 -9.64 -0.48 -10.94
CA ASN A 33 -8.58 -0.79 -11.89
C ASN A 33 -8.03 0.52 -12.50
N PRO A 34 -6.72 0.84 -12.37
CA PRO A 34 -6.11 2.05 -12.92
C PRO A 34 -6.27 2.24 -14.43
N SER A 35 -6.55 1.15 -15.17
CA SER A 35 -6.78 1.19 -16.62
C SER A 35 -8.22 1.53 -16.99
N SER A 36 -9.15 1.54 -16.05
CA SER A 36 -10.55 1.88 -16.31
C SER A 36 -10.75 3.40 -16.47
N PRO A 37 -11.57 3.85 -17.43
CA PRO A 37 -11.80 5.26 -17.68
C PRO A 37 -12.78 5.93 -16.69
N HIS A 38 -13.54 5.14 -15.93
CA HIS A 38 -14.51 5.65 -14.96
C HIS A 38 -13.84 6.16 -13.67
N GLN A 39 -14.58 6.90 -12.85
CA GLN A 39 -14.05 7.64 -11.68
C GLN A 39 -13.21 6.76 -10.72
N TYR A 40 -13.64 5.53 -10.44
CA TYR A 40 -12.86 4.62 -9.58
C TYR A 40 -11.48 4.27 -10.17
N GLY A 41 -11.38 4.09 -11.49
CA GLY A 41 -10.11 3.80 -12.16
C GLY A 41 -9.22 5.03 -12.24
N VAL A 42 -9.80 6.22 -12.47
CA VAL A 42 -9.08 7.49 -12.41
C VAL A 42 -8.45 7.71 -11.04
N ALA A 43 -9.19 7.48 -9.95
CA ALA A 43 -8.68 7.62 -8.59
C ALA A 43 -7.54 6.62 -8.30
N ALA A 44 -7.70 5.34 -8.68
CA ALA A 44 -6.66 4.34 -8.52
C ALA A 44 -5.39 4.65 -9.33
N ARG A 45 -5.54 5.16 -10.56
CA ARG A 45 -4.42 5.60 -11.40
C ARG A 45 -3.66 6.77 -10.77
N GLN A 46 -4.36 7.72 -10.18
CA GLN A 46 -3.73 8.82 -9.44
C GLN A 46 -2.90 8.31 -8.26
N ALA A 47 -3.41 7.33 -7.50
CA ALA A 47 -2.67 6.71 -6.40
C ALA A 47 -1.41 5.99 -6.88
N VAL A 48 -1.51 5.20 -7.96
CA VAL A 48 -0.34 4.54 -8.56
C VAL A 48 0.71 5.56 -9.03
N ASN A 49 0.28 6.65 -9.69
CA ASN A 49 1.20 7.68 -10.17
C ASN A 49 1.89 8.44 -9.05
N LYS A 50 1.22 8.62 -7.90
CA LYS A 50 1.80 9.27 -6.73
C LYS A 50 2.90 8.44 -6.06
N GLY A 51 2.83 7.12 -6.17
CA GLY A 51 3.79 6.18 -5.56
C GLY A 51 4.96 5.76 -6.45
N ARG A 52 5.10 6.34 -7.64
CA ARG A 52 6.22 6.12 -8.57
C ARG A 52 7.27 7.21 -8.42
#